data_AF-A0A3R7QMW3-F1
#
_entry.id   AF-A0A3R7QMW3-F1
#
_cell.length_a   1.000
_cell.length_b   1.000
_cell.length_c   1.000
_cell.angle_alpha   90.00
_cell.angle_beta   90.00
_cell.angle_gamma   90.00
#
_symmetry.space_group_name_H-M   'P 1'
#
loop_
_entity.id
_entity.type
_entity.pdbx_description
1 polymer ?
#
loop_
_entity_poly.entity_id
_entity_poly.type
_entity_poly.pdbx_seq_one_letter_code
_entity_poly.pdbx_strand_id
1 'polypeptide(L)'
;MKAGGEPSEGSGSAESRMSVRAYVMITANTPCDLKMQVMGLSVDDIPPGDSAWFRDAVERHDLHFSYQDGEIEYLCPHEDEDAAATNFKRGILSALQVSVINVDDAFEVVLQEVRPPGSEAADVAGECETRYQVTTMNDLVVNKTKENCRSNAHLPYLPYAHYTTDRINSELPFFRRDQSCQMFRSESAWERVECVEEVASKARSRPCWSSPHSPRSPSPPVCTSRQGQRRRQDLFMKAIVFFSKLREYLKRRESLRMDLKGAVDSSETRHHVDSAIDVTLEYLAATVIPDSGLEEGRPHAFSNLVNLLGRLRTEGDLDNLWEANWQRDNYKEFLLDALLLCDGPHCFRLVTHLAEDPNNLFDSRLRAWLAGIHFHANTDPESVQYLMELARTKPSMEDEIVMAASSIVHRLCLQDREDECQGAKPFLEYVQEKIGSKCGYGEDRQRQNKVKVMLRALGNAGVLPYEGFPDMCYLNKMHNSELRVAALQTYRRSGCPATEAPWKILEDSQDDVEVRLAAYLAMVPCATETPGFFTRIHQLLEREEKRKFMSVVHGSLLFHCAVGSFIWTHVRNLAEQPGPGSSEQELSKLAAQHALNAKFNTNAFRSSRNYRYAQFSQPG
;
A
#
# COMPACT_ATOMS: atom_id res chain seq x y z
N MET A 1 1.57 -1.02 -36.30
CA MET A 1 1.43 -0.08 -35.17
C MET A 1 2.00 1.28 -35.59
N LYS A 2 1.35 2.39 -35.23
CA LYS A 2 1.86 3.76 -35.42
C LYS A 2 1.46 4.55 -34.17
N ALA A 3 2.37 4.73 -33.21
CA ALA A 3 2.09 5.56 -32.03
C ALA A 3 2.29 7.04 -32.39
N GLY A 4 1.24 7.65 -32.96
CA GLY A 4 1.22 9.06 -33.35
C GLY A 4 0.38 9.90 -32.39
N GLY A 5 0.99 10.81 -31.62
CA GLY A 5 0.31 11.93 -30.98
C GLY A 5 0.25 13.14 -31.91
N GLU A 6 -0.94 13.74 -32.05
CA GLU A 6 -1.17 15.05 -32.66
C GLU A 6 -1.13 16.15 -31.59
N PRO A 7 -0.67 17.38 -31.94
CA PRO A 7 -0.33 18.42 -30.97
C PRO A 7 -1.56 19.16 -30.44
N SER A 8 -1.59 19.40 -29.12
CA SER A 8 -2.33 20.51 -28.54
C SER A 8 -1.41 21.74 -28.48
N GLU A 9 -1.81 22.85 -29.10
CA GLU A 9 -1.07 24.11 -29.09
C GLU A 9 -0.84 24.63 -27.66
N GLY A 10 0.43 24.79 -27.27
CA GLY A 10 0.77 25.48 -26.02
C GLY A 10 2.15 25.16 -25.44
N SER A 11 3.17 25.87 -25.91
CA SER A 11 4.56 25.95 -25.38
C SER A 11 5.43 24.69 -25.54
N GLY A 12 6.64 24.88 -26.06
CA GLY A 12 7.54 23.81 -26.48
C GLY A 12 7.96 22.87 -25.36
N SER A 13 7.42 21.65 -25.35
CA SER A 13 7.94 20.52 -24.59
C SER A 13 8.49 19.48 -25.55
N ALA A 14 9.79 19.18 -25.46
CA ALA A 14 10.33 17.98 -26.08
C ALA A 14 9.72 16.77 -25.38
N GLU A 15 8.70 16.16 -25.99
CA GLU A 15 8.12 14.91 -25.51
C GLU A 15 9.01 13.74 -25.92
N SER A 16 9.48 12.95 -24.96
CA SER A 16 10.11 11.66 -25.24
C SER A 16 9.04 10.69 -25.77
N ARG A 17 9.18 10.26 -27.02
CA ARG A 17 8.25 9.35 -27.70
C ARG A 17 8.93 8.00 -27.91
N MET A 18 8.21 6.92 -27.60
CA MET A 18 8.61 5.55 -27.91
C MET A 18 7.49 4.92 -28.73
N SER A 19 7.82 4.33 -29.88
CA SER A 19 6.89 3.61 -30.75
C SER A 19 7.39 2.20 -30.98
N VAL A 20 6.52 1.20 -30.85
CA VAL A 20 6.86 -0.21 -31.08
C VAL A 20 5.97 -0.73 -32.21
N ARG A 21 6.55 -1.53 -33.10
CA ARG A 21 5.85 -2.17 -34.22
C ARG A 21 6.23 -3.63 -34.30
N ALA A 22 5.24 -4.52 -34.32
CA ALA A 22 5.42 -5.96 -34.45
C ALA A 22 4.29 -6.59 -35.26
N TYR A 23 4.53 -7.80 -35.77
CA TYR A 23 3.52 -8.70 -36.31
C TYR A 23 3.14 -9.72 -35.25
N VAL A 24 1.84 -10.00 -35.12
CA VAL A 24 1.32 -10.95 -34.14
C VAL A 24 0.53 -12.01 -34.88
N MET A 25 0.89 -13.28 -34.68
CA MET A 25 0.16 -14.42 -35.22
C MET A 25 -0.51 -15.18 -34.09
N ILE A 26 -1.83 -15.31 -34.15
CA ILE A 26 -2.63 -16.09 -33.19
C ILE A 26 -3.12 -17.34 -33.90
N THR A 27 -2.88 -18.50 -33.30
CA THR A 27 -3.26 -19.82 -33.83
C THR A 27 -4.10 -20.57 -32.80
N ALA A 28 -5.12 -21.29 -33.26
CA ALA A 28 -5.99 -22.07 -32.39
C ALA A 28 -5.48 -23.52 -32.30
N ASN A 29 -5.22 -23.99 -31.08
CA ASN A 29 -4.86 -25.38 -30.82
C ASN A 29 -6.13 -26.21 -30.56
N THR A 30 -7.04 -25.67 -29.75
CA THR A 30 -8.41 -26.13 -29.53
C THR A 30 -9.35 -24.93 -29.71
N PRO A 31 -10.69 -25.09 -29.68
CA PRO A 31 -11.61 -23.94 -29.76
C PRO A 31 -11.39 -22.87 -28.68
N CYS A 32 -10.82 -23.24 -27.54
CA CYS A 32 -10.64 -22.36 -26.38
C CYS A 32 -9.16 -22.15 -25.99
N ASP A 33 -8.23 -22.95 -26.52
CA ASP A 33 -6.78 -22.79 -26.28
C ASP A 33 -6.08 -22.22 -27.53
N LEU A 34 -5.49 -21.04 -27.36
CA LEU A 34 -4.81 -20.33 -28.43
C LEU A 34 -3.33 -20.13 -28.11
N LYS A 35 -2.56 -19.86 -29.16
CA LYS A 35 -1.12 -19.58 -29.12
C LYS A 35 -0.82 -18.30 -29.87
N MET A 36 -0.14 -17.37 -29.21
CA MET A 36 0.36 -16.11 -29.76
C MET A 36 1.86 -16.19 -30.05
N GLN A 37 2.25 -15.80 -31.26
CA GLN A 37 3.64 -15.56 -31.65
C GLN A 37 3.81 -14.10 -32.05
N VAL A 38 4.87 -13.45 -31.56
CA VAL A 38 5.24 -12.09 -31.94
C VAL A 38 6.49 -12.14 -32.82
N MET A 39 6.50 -11.42 -33.93
CA MET A 39 7.56 -11.45 -34.93
C MET A 39 7.82 -10.06 -35.52
N GLY A 40 9.07 -9.79 -35.91
CA GLY A 40 9.44 -8.53 -36.58
C GLY A 40 9.25 -7.30 -35.69
N LEU A 41 9.50 -7.43 -34.38
CA LEU A 41 9.43 -6.34 -33.42
C LEU A 41 10.54 -5.32 -33.70
N SER A 42 10.13 -4.07 -33.83
CA SER A 42 10.98 -2.91 -34.01
C SER A 42 10.57 -1.81 -33.04
N VAL A 43 11.55 -1.14 -32.45
CA VAL A 43 11.35 0.01 -31.56
C VAL A 43 11.87 1.23 -32.30
N ASP A 44 10.98 2.14 -32.64
CA ASP A 44 11.32 3.40 -33.31
C ASP A 44 11.97 4.35 -32.28
N ASP A 45 12.82 5.25 -32.76
CA ASP A 45 13.51 6.29 -31.98
C ASP A 45 14.51 5.77 -30.91
N ILE A 46 14.77 4.45 -30.86
CA ILE A 46 15.82 3.82 -30.05
C ILE A 46 16.77 3.05 -30.97
N PRO A 47 18.11 3.20 -30.83
CA PRO A 47 19.06 2.44 -31.62
C PRO A 47 18.82 0.92 -31.53
N PRO A 48 18.93 0.16 -32.64
CA PRO A 48 18.66 -1.28 -32.64
C PRO A 48 19.50 -2.08 -31.64
N GLY A 49 20.73 -1.64 -31.33
CA GLY A 49 21.58 -2.27 -30.31
C GLY A 49 20.99 -2.20 -28.89
N ASP A 50 20.40 -1.06 -28.54
CA ASP A 50 19.88 -0.80 -27.20
C ASP A 50 18.50 -1.45 -26.97
N SER A 51 17.77 -1.71 -28.06
CA SER A 51 16.45 -2.38 -28.04
C SER A 51 16.51 -3.89 -28.34
N ALA A 52 17.68 -4.42 -28.72
CA ALA A 52 17.86 -5.81 -29.17
C ALA A 52 17.39 -6.82 -28.12
N TRP A 53 17.70 -6.55 -26.85
CA TRP A 53 17.29 -7.44 -25.76
C TRP A 53 15.79 -7.61 -25.65
N PHE A 54 15.03 -6.54 -25.86
CA PHE A 54 13.57 -6.51 -25.70
C PHE A 54 12.91 -7.25 -26.85
N ARG A 55 13.38 -7.01 -28.08
CA ARG A 55 12.97 -7.78 -29.26
C ARG A 55 13.23 -9.26 -29.05
N ASP A 56 14.45 -9.62 -28.68
CA ASP A 56 14.84 -11.02 -28.53
C ASP A 56 14.05 -11.70 -27.41
N ALA A 57 13.74 -11.00 -26.30
CA ALA A 57 12.91 -11.54 -25.22
C ALA A 57 11.45 -11.76 -25.65
N VAL A 58 10.84 -10.80 -26.35
CA VAL A 58 9.44 -10.88 -26.80
C VAL A 58 9.24 -11.96 -27.87
N GLU A 59 10.18 -12.11 -28.80
CA GLU A 59 10.07 -13.05 -29.94
C GLU A 59 10.52 -14.48 -29.61
N ARG A 60 11.22 -14.71 -28.49
CA ARG A 60 11.83 -16.02 -28.19
C ARG A 60 10.83 -17.13 -27.89
N HIS A 61 9.79 -16.83 -27.10
CA HIS A 61 8.83 -17.83 -26.63
C HIS A 61 7.43 -17.52 -27.15
N ASP A 62 6.66 -18.57 -27.45
CA ASP A 62 5.25 -18.45 -27.76
C ASP A 62 4.45 -18.29 -26.46
N LEU A 63 3.37 -17.50 -26.47
CA LEU A 63 2.47 -17.37 -25.33
C LEU A 63 1.18 -18.16 -25.58
N HIS A 64 0.89 -19.11 -24.69
CA HIS A 64 -0.37 -19.85 -24.71
C HIS A 64 -1.40 -19.16 -23.81
N PHE A 65 -2.67 -19.17 -24.20
CA PHE A 65 -3.75 -18.56 -23.42
C PHE A 65 -5.11 -19.21 -23.70
N SER A 66 -5.98 -19.17 -22.69
CA SER A 66 -7.40 -19.54 -22.81
C SER A 66 -8.21 -18.33 -23.24
N TYR A 67 -9.07 -18.47 -24.25
CA TYR A 67 -10.02 -17.45 -24.68
C TYR A 67 -11.41 -18.05 -24.85
N GLN A 68 -12.34 -17.63 -24.00
CA GLN A 68 -13.70 -18.17 -23.94
C GLN A 68 -14.68 -17.01 -23.80
N ASP A 69 -15.72 -17.00 -24.64
CA ASP A 69 -16.79 -15.99 -24.62
C ASP A 69 -16.28 -14.54 -24.58
N GLY A 70 -15.15 -14.29 -25.27
CA GLY A 70 -14.54 -12.98 -25.37
C GLY A 70 -13.62 -12.60 -24.21
N GLU A 71 -13.45 -13.47 -23.23
CA GLU A 71 -12.62 -13.30 -22.04
C GLU A 71 -11.33 -14.15 -22.09
N ILE A 72 -10.24 -13.60 -21.56
CA ILE A 72 -8.99 -14.32 -21.34
C ILE A 72 -8.98 -14.83 -19.90
N GLU A 73 -9.18 -16.14 -19.73
CA GLU A 73 -9.27 -16.75 -18.40
C GLU A 73 -7.89 -16.89 -17.74
N TYR A 74 -6.89 -17.30 -18.51
CA TYR A 74 -5.52 -17.49 -18.03
C TYR A 74 -4.49 -17.50 -19.17
N LEU A 75 -3.24 -17.27 -18.79
CA LEU A 75 -2.05 -17.31 -19.62
C LEU A 75 -1.12 -18.44 -19.16
N CYS A 76 -0.34 -18.97 -20.09
CA CYS A 76 0.72 -19.93 -19.82
C CYS A 76 2.02 -19.47 -20.49
N PRO A 77 2.76 -18.53 -19.86
CA PRO A 77 4.08 -18.13 -20.34
C PRO A 77 5.10 -19.26 -20.14
N HIS A 78 6.18 -19.21 -20.91
CA HIS A 78 7.29 -20.16 -20.75
C HIS A 78 7.99 -19.95 -19.39
N GLU A 79 8.61 -20.99 -18.81
CA GLU A 79 9.29 -20.90 -17.50
C GLU A 79 10.39 -19.82 -17.50
N ASP A 80 11.17 -19.76 -18.59
CA ASP A 80 12.24 -18.78 -18.81
C ASP A 80 11.80 -17.45 -19.45
N GLU A 81 10.49 -17.19 -19.58
CA GLU A 81 10.01 -15.96 -20.21
C GLU A 81 10.15 -14.74 -19.30
N ASP A 82 10.77 -13.68 -19.84
CA ASP A 82 10.96 -12.40 -19.16
C ASP A 82 9.62 -11.72 -18.86
N ALA A 83 9.43 -11.21 -17.64
CA ALA A 83 8.18 -10.58 -17.23
C ALA A 83 7.81 -9.34 -18.08
N ALA A 84 8.79 -8.57 -18.57
CA ALA A 84 8.54 -7.46 -19.48
C ALA A 84 8.02 -7.96 -20.85
N ALA A 85 8.54 -9.08 -21.34
CA ALA A 85 8.06 -9.73 -22.56
C ALA A 85 6.62 -10.25 -22.39
N THR A 86 6.34 -10.94 -21.28
CA THR A 86 4.99 -11.42 -20.95
C THR A 86 4.02 -10.24 -20.80
N ASN A 87 4.42 -9.15 -20.15
CA ASN A 87 3.59 -7.94 -20.01
C ASN A 87 3.29 -7.25 -21.34
N PHE A 88 4.25 -7.25 -22.28
CA PHE A 88 4.00 -6.76 -23.63
C PHE A 88 2.91 -7.58 -24.34
N LYS A 89 2.97 -8.92 -24.24
CA LYS A 89 1.97 -9.82 -24.80
C LYS A 89 0.61 -9.70 -24.11
N ARG A 90 0.58 -9.53 -22.78
CA ARG A 90 -0.62 -9.20 -22.00
C ARG A 90 -1.30 -7.94 -22.54
N GLY A 91 -0.53 -6.89 -22.85
CA GLY A 91 -1.05 -5.64 -23.43
C GLY A 91 -1.73 -5.83 -24.79
N ILE A 92 -1.26 -6.75 -25.61
CA ILE A 92 -1.92 -7.12 -26.88
C ILE A 92 -3.23 -7.85 -26.61
N LEU A 93 -3.20 -8.84 -25.72
CA LEU A 93 -4.35 -9.67 -25.35
C LEU A 93 -5.48 -8.86 -24.68
N SER A 94 -5.14 -7.94 -23.78
CA SER A 94 -6.06 -7.02 -23.11
C SER A 94 -6.91 -6.19 -24.08
N ALA A 95 -6.31 -5.75 -25.19
CA ALA A 95 -7.00 -4.98 -26.22
C ALA A 95 -8.04 -5.82 -26.98
N LEU A 96 -7.90 -7.16 -27.01
CA LEU A 96 -8.82 -8.09 -27.68
C LEU A 96 -9.95 -8.59 -26.77
N GLN A 97 -9.87 -8.34 -25.46
CA GLN A 97 -10.85 -8.82 -24.49
C GLN A 97 -12.16 -8.02 -24.55
N VAL A 98 -13.28 -8.73 -24.78
CA VAL A 98 -14.64 -8.21 -24.87
C VAL A 98 -15.62 -9.21 -24.25
N SER A 99 -16.03 -8.99 -23.02
CA SER A 99 -16.90 -9.89 -22.24
C SER A 99 -18.40 -9.62 -22.47
N VAL A 100 -18.78 -9.38 -23.73
CA VAL A 100 -20.19 -9.13 -24.09
C VAL A 100 -20.87 -10.45 -24.44
N ILE A 101 -21.76 -10.89 -23.56
CA ILE A 101 -22.63 -12.06 -23.73
C ILE A 101 -23.73 -11.70 -24.74
N ASN A 102 -23.76 -12.41 -25.88
CA ASN A 102 -24.81 -12.45 -26.92
C ASN A 102 -25.62 -11.16 -27.16
N VAL A 103 -25.19 -10.37 -28.14
CA VAL A 103 -25.95 -9.24 -28.69
C VAL A 103 -26.87 -9.76 -29.81
N ASP A 104 -27.90 -10.50 -29.42
CA ASP A 104 -29.07 -10.66 -30.29
C ASP A 104 -29.92 -9.39 -30.11
N ASP A 105 -29.96 -8.59 -31.18
CA ASP A 105 -30.72 -7.34 -31.34
C ASP A 105 -30.12 -6.05 -30.75
N ALA A 106 -29.87 -5.11 -31.67
CA ALA A 106 -29.26 -3.82 -31.45
C ALA A 106 -30.02 -2.96 -30.43
N PHE A 107 -29.40 -2.70 -29.29
CA PHE A 107 -29.64 -1.56 -28.41
C PHE A 107 -28.31 -1.13 -27.77
N GLU A 108 -28.19 0.14 -27.40
CA GLU A 108 -27.08 0.64 -26.59
C GLU A 108 -27.08 -0.08 -25.23
N VAL A 109 -26.39 -1.21 -25.12
CA VAL A 109 -26.29 -1.95 -23.86
C VAL A 109 -25.11 -1.40 -23.07
N VAL A 110 -25.38 -0.49 -22.13
CA VAL A 110 -24.40 -0.12 -21.11
C VAL A 110 -24.29 -1.27 -20.12
N LEU A 111 -23.45 -2.25 -20.42
CA LEU A 111 -23.00 -3.23 -19.43
C LEU A 111 -21.95 -2.56 -18.56
N GLN A 112 -22.21 -2.44 -17.26
CA GLN A 112 -21.19 -2.12 -16.27
C GLN A 112 -20.69 -3.45 -15.71
N GLU A 113 -19.52 -3.90 -16.15
CA GLU A 113 -18.86 -5.03 -15.50
C GLU A 113 -18.28 -4.56 -14.17
N VAL A 114 -19.04 -4.77 -13.09
CA VAL A 114 -18.50 -4.78 -11.73
C VAL A 114 -18.22 -6.24 -11.40
N ARG A 115 -16.96 -6.68 -11.58
CA ARG A 115 -16.57 -8.02 -11.13
C ARG A 115 -16.59 -8.09 -9.60
N PRO A 116 -16.94 -9.24 -9.02
CA PRO A 116 -16.80 -9.45 -7.58
C PRO A 116 -15.34 -9.26 -7.16
N PRO A 117 -15.06 -8.61 -6.02
CA PRO A 117 -13.72 -8.56 -5.46
C PRO A 117 -13.21 -10.00 -5.24
N GLY A 118 -12.02 -10.33 -5.76
CA GLY A 118 -11.40 -11.65 -5.66
C GLY A 118 -11.58 -12.58 -6.86
N SER A 119 -12.17 -12.14 -7.98
CA SER A 119 -12.16 -12.92 -9.23
C SER A 119 -10.81 -12.79 -9.96
N GLU A 120 -10.14 -13.91 -10.27
CA GLU A 120 -8.74 -13.96 -10.75
C GLU A 120 -8.47 -13.41 -12.17
N ALA A 121 -9.47 -12.90 -12.89
CA ALA A 121 -9.24 -12.28 -14.19
C ALA A 121 -9.22 -10.74 -14.04
N ALA A 122 -8.11 -10.21 -13.52
CA ALA A 122 -7.82 -8.78 -13.61
C ALA A 122 -7.20 -8.50 -14.99
N ASP A 123 -7.77 -7.54 -15.72
CA ASP A 123 -7.17 -7.06 -16.98
C ASP A 123 -5.77 -6.47 -16.70
N VAL A 124 -5.00 -6.15 -17.74
CA VAL A 124 -3.68 -5.50 -17.65
C VAL A 124 -3.68 -4.26 -16.74
N ALA A 125 -4.79 -3.51 -16.75
CA ALA A 125 -4.97 -2.29 -15.97
C ALA A 125 -5.47 -2.54 -14.53
N GLY A 126 -5.66 -3.79 -14.12
CA GLY A 126 -6.28 -4.16 -12.86
C GLY A 126 -7.81 -4.25 -12.97
N GLU A 127 -8.49 -3.90 -11.88
CA GLU A 127 -9.96 -3.89 -11.80
C GLU A 127 -10.49 -2.52 -12.27
N CYS A 128 -11.17 -2.47 -13.40
CA CYS A 128 -11.72 -1.23 -13.96
C CYS A 128 -13.23 -1.32 -14.15
N GLU A 129 -13.93 -0.20 -13.98
CA GLU A 129 -15.31 -0.07 -14.44
C GLU A 129 -15.28 0.02 -15.97
N THR A 130 -15.82 -0.99 -16.65
CA THR A 130 -15.82 -1.07 -18.12
C THR A 130 -17.23 -0.84 -18.66
N ARG A 131 -17.36 -0.02 -19.70
CA ARG A 131 -18.59 0.20 -20.44
C ARG A 131 -18.40 -0.14 -21.91
N TYR A 132 -19.41 -0.77 -22.49
CA TYR A 132 -19.47 -1.10 -23.91
C TYR A 132 -20.59 -0.32 -24.59
N GLN A 133 -20.35 0.15 -25.81
CA GLN A 133 -21.37 0.68 -26.69
C GLN A 133 -21.21 0.00 -28.05
N VAL A 134 -22.28 -0.66 -28.51
CA VAL A 134 -22.29 -1.42 -29.75
C VAL A 134 -23.10 -0.65 -30.78
N THR A 135 -22.53 -0.40 -31.96
CA THR A 135 -23.20 0.27 -33.08
C THR A 135 -23.18 -0.64 -34.30
N THR A 136 -24.37 -0.86 -34.90
CA THR A 136 -24.57 -1.72 -36.06
C THR A 136 -25.26 -0.90 -37.15
N MET A 137 -24.48 -0.25 -38.01
CA MET A 137 -25.02 0.46 -39.19
C MET A 137 -24.66 -0.22 -40.52
N ASN A 138 -23.47 -0.82 -40.63
CA ASN A 138 -23.02 -1.64 -41.78
C ASN A 138 -21.99 -2.69 -41.32
N ASP A 139 -21.02 -2.27 -40.51
CA ASP A 139 -20.08 -3.14 -39.77
C ASP A 139 -20.40 -3.07 -38.27
N LEU A 140 -20.04 -4.12 -37.50
CA LEU A 140 -20.18 -4.11 -36.04
C LEU A 140 -19.03 -3.30 -35.43
N VAL A 141 -19.35 -2.17 -34.82
CA VAL A 141 -18.38 -1.34 -34.09
C VAL A 141 -18.67 -1.43 -32.60
N VAL A 142 -17.65 -1.77 -31.81
CA VAL A 142 -17.71 -1.82 -30.34
C VAL A 142 -16.79 -0.76 -29.77
N ASN A 143 -17.37 0.21 -29.06
CA ASN A 143 -16.64 1.17 -28.26
C ASN A 143 -16.54 0.64 -26.82
N LYS A 144 -15.33 0.47 -26.32
CA LYS A 144 -15.03 0.02 -24.97
C LYS A 144 -14.37 1.17 -24.21
N THR A 145 -14.98 1.63 -23.13
CA THR A 145 -14.37 2.61 -22.23
C THR A 145 -14.10 1.99 -20.87
N LYS A 146 -12.92 2.25 -20.31
CA LYS A 146 -12.54 1.86 -18.96
C LYS A 146 -12.24 3.10 -18.13
N GLU A 147 -12.89 3.19 -16.99
CA GLU A 147 -12.75 4.28 -16.03
C GLU A 147 -12.51 3.70 -14.63
N ASN A 148 -12.08 4.57 -13.69
CA ASN A 148 -11.93 4.21 -12.27
C ASN A 148 -11.07 2.95 -12.02
N CYS A 149 -10.05 2.72 -12.85
CA CYS A 149 -9.18 1.56 -12.75
C CYS A 149 -8.41 1.53 -11.41
N ARG A 150 -8.65 0.48 -10.63
CA ARG A 150 -7.88 0.11 -9.44
C ARG A 150 -6.76 -0.82 -9.86
N SER A 151 -5.58 -0.22 -10.04
CA SER A 151 -4.34 -0.98 -10.21
C SER A 151 -3.54 -0.92 -8.93
N ASN A 152 -2.86 -2.02 -8.59
CA ASN A 152 -1.69 -1.93 -7.72
C ASN A 152 -0.62 -1.24 -8.57
N ALA A 153 -0.48 0.08 -8.45
CA ALA A 153 0.67 0.76 -9.02
C ALA A 153 1.89 0.33 -8.20
N HIS A 154 2.81 -0.41 -8.79
CA HIS A 154 4.12 -0.60 -8.18
C HIS A 154 4.94 0.66 -8.48
N LEU A 155 4.82 1.66 -7.60
CA LEU A 155 5.70 2.83 -7.60
C LEU A 155 6.82 2.55 -6.60
N PRO A 156 8.04 2.14 -7.02
CA PRO A 156 9.11 1.81 -6.10
C PRO A 156 9.61 3.04 -5.30
N TYR A 157 9.24 4.25 -5.73
CA TYR A 157 9.91 5.50 -5.36
C TYR A 157 9.03 6.55 -4.70
N LEU A 158 7.76 6.23 -4.39
CA LEU A 158 6.97 7.07 -3.50
C LEU A 158 7.03 6.45 -2.10
N PRO A 159 7.48 7.18 -1.06
CA PRO A 159 7.28 6.75 0.31
C PRO A 159 5.77 6.65 0.52
N TYR A 160 5.24 5.43 0.47
CA TYR A 160 3.82 5.19 0.62
C TYR A 160 3.42 5.68 2.01
N ALA A 161 2.48 6.62 2.03
CA ALA A 161 1.81 7.03 3.25
C ALA A 161 0.80 5.93 3.66
N HIS A 162 1.30 4.76 4.06
CA HIS A 162 0.49 3.65 4.55
C HIS A 162 -0.27 3.96 5.86
N TYR A 163 -0.05 5.14 6.45
CA TYR A 163 -0.86 5.68 7.55
C TYR A 163 -2.22 6.22 7.10
N THR A 164 -2.53 6.19 5.81
CA THR A 164 -3.86 6.53 5.30
C THR A 164 -4.73 5.26 5.27
N THR A 165 -5.89 5.34 5.91
CA THR A 165 -6.90 4.27 5.97
C THR A 165 -7.17 3.65 4.60
N ASP A 166 -7.31 2.32 4.53
CA ASP A 166 -7.51 1.40 3.38
C ASP A 166 -8.26 1.92 2.13
N ARG A 167 -9.08 2.96 2.26
CA ARG A 167 -9.81 3.56 1.13
C ARG A 167 -9.08 4.67 0.40
N ILE A 168 -8.01 5.24 0.98
CA ILE A 168 -7.21 6.29 0.32
C ILE A 168 -6.08 5.68 -0.50
N ASN A 169 -5.63 4.45 -0.18
CA ASN A 169 -4.59 3.78 -0.98
C ASN A 169 -5.14 3.12 -2.26
N SER A 170 -6.44 2.81 -2.32
CA SER A 170 -7.10 2.42 -3.58
C SER A 170 -7.39 3.61 -4.50
N GLU A 171 -7.22 4.83 -3.99
CA GLU A 171 -7.33 6.08 -4.71
C GLU A 171 -6.13 6.96 -4.35
N LEU A 172 -4.93 6.67 -4.84
CA LEU A 172 -3.95 7.74 -4.97
C LEU A 172 -4.63 8.82 -5.82
N PRO A 173 -5.08 9.97 -5.25
CA PRO A 173 -5.96 10.91 -5.96
C PRO A 173 -5.20 11.69 -7.06
N PHE A 174 -3.96 11.28 -7.30
CA PHE A 174 -3.03 11.87 -8.23
C PHE A 174 -3.09 11.19 -9.58
N PHE A 175 -3.30 9.87 -9.69
CA PHE A 175 -3.24 9.16 -10.97
C PHE A 175 -4.64 8.74 -11.42
N ARG A 176 -5.13 9.38 -12.49
CA ARG A 176 -6.35 8.96 -13.18
C ARG A 176 -5.95 8.29 -14.49
N ARG A 177 -6.48 7.08 -14.72
CA ARG A 177 -6.23 6.27 -15.90
C ARG A 177 -7.55 5.99 -16.59
N ASP A 178 -7.71 6.58 -17.77
CA ASP A 178 -8.89 6.38 -18.60
C ASP A 178 -8.44 5.72 -19.92
N GLN A 179 -9.15 4.67 -20.37
CA GLN A 179 -8.88 3.99 -21.64
C GLN A 179 -10.12 3.97 -22.52
N SER A 180 -9.96 4.25 -23.80
CA SER A 180 -11.02 4.16 -24.81
C SER A 180 -10.52 3.35 -26.01
N CYS A 181 -11.24 2.29 -26.36
CA CYS A 181 -10.95 1.43 -27.50
C CYS A 181 -12.13 1.41 -28.48
N GLN A 182 -11.83 1.49 -29.78
CA GLN A 182 -12.79 1.27 -30.86
C GLN A 182 -12.41 -0.03 -31.59
N MET A 183 -13.36 -0.95 -31.67
CA MET A 183 -13.15 -2.27 -32.26
C MET A 183 -14.08 -2.45 -33.45
N PHE A 184 -13.51 -2.78 -34.60
CA PHE A 184 -14.22 -2.97 -35.87
C PHE A 184 -14.21 -4.47 -36.19
N ARG A 185 -15.40 -5.07 -36.29
CA ARG A 185 -15.56 -6.47 -36.66
C ARG A 185 -16.14 -6.60 -38.07
N SER A 186 -15.52 -7.49 -38.84
CA SER A 186 -16.04 -8.01 -40.10
C SER A 186 -16.54 -9.45 -39.88
N GLU A 187 -17.45 -9.95 -40.74
CA GLU A 187 -18.10 -11.29 -40.74
C GLU A 187 -17.95 -12.12 -39.44
N SER A 188 -16.78 -12.74 -39.21
CA SER A 188 -16.49 -13.60 -38.06
C SER A 188 -15.27 -13.22 -37.21
N ALA A 189 -14.58 -12.11 -37.47
CA ALA A 189 -13.35 -11.74 -36.76
C ALA A 189 -13.15 -10.22 -36.65
N TRP A 190 -12.40 -9.80 -35.63
CA TRP A 190 -11.96 -8.41 -35.52
C TRP A 190 -11.01 -8.06 -36.66
N GLU A 191 -11.30 -6.98 -37.39
CA GLU A 191 -10.43 -6.44 -38.44
C GLU A 191 -9.44 -5.43 -37.85
N ARG A 192 -9.92 -4.60 -36.93
CA ARG A 192 -9.15 -3.46 -36.41
C ARG A 192 -9.55 -3.13 -34.98
N VAL A 193 -8.57 -2.83 -34.14
CA VAL A 193 -8.78 -2.37 -32.76
C VAL A 193 -7.86 -1.18 -32.51
N GLU A 194 -8.44 -0.05 -32.12
CA GLU A 194 -7.73 1.20 -31.87
C GLU A 194 -7.99 1.64 -30.45
N CYS A 195 -6.96 1.64 -29.61
CA CYS A 195 -7.04 2.00 -28.20
C CYS A 195 -6.22 3.24 -27.89
N VAL A 196 -6.79 4.15 -27.11
CA VAL A 196 -6.13 5.32 -26.55
C VAL A 196 -6.26 5.25 -25.05
N GLU A 197 -5.13 5.37 -24.36
CA GLU A 197 -5.05 5.41 -22.90
C GLU A 197 -4.43 6.74 -22.46
N GLU A 198 -5.03 7.38 -21.48
CA GLU A 198 -4.53 8.61 -20.88
C GLU A 198 -4.28 8.38 -19.39
N VAL A 199 -3.03 8.59 -18.97
CA VAL A 199 -2.63 8.58 -17.57
C VAL A 199 -2.31 10.01 -17.16
N ALA A 200 -3.21 10.62 -16.40
CA ALA A 200 -3.03 11.96 -15.87
C ALA A 200 -2.53 11.89 -14.43
N SER A 201 -1.37 12.50 -14.17
CA SER A 201 -0.92 12.79 -12.81
C SER A 201 -1.28 14.23 -12.43
N LYS A 202 -2.11 14.39 -11.40
CA LYS A 202 -2.43 15.69 -10.79
C LYS A 202 -1.67 15.82 -9.49
N ALA A 203 -0.44 16.29 -9.52
CA ALA A 203 0.26 16.59 -8.27
C ALA A 203 -0.41 17.80 -7.58
N ARG A 204 -0.68 17.69 -6.27
CA ARG A 204 -1.13 18.84 -5.48
C ARG A 204 0.03 19.85 -5.42
N SER A 205 -0.19 20.97 -6.07
CA SER A 205 0.70 22.13 -6.18
C SER A 205 1.31 22.57 -4.84
N ARG A 206 2.64 22.67 -4.79
CA ARG A 206 3.34 23.56 -3.83
C ARG A 206 3.06 25.03 -4.19
N PRO A 207 3.08 25.97 -3.22
CA PRO A 207 3.12 27.39 -3.54
C PRO A 207 4.36 27.70 -4.37
N CYS A 208 4.17 28.25 -5.57
CA CYS A 208 5.29 28.77 -6.37
C CYS A 208 5.85 30.01 -5.68
N TRP A 209 6.98 29.92 -4.99
CA TRP A 209 7.78 31.09 -4.64
C TRP A 209 8.69 31.41 -5.83
N SER A 210 8.16 32.13 -6.81
CA SER A 210 9.01 32.79 -7.81
C SER A 210 9.46 34.14 -7.25
N SER A 211 10.71 34.15 -6.75
CA SER A 211 11.51 35.32 -6.36
C SER A 211 11.12 36.04 -5.05
N PRO A 212 12.10 36.34 -4.17
CA PRO A 212 11.89 37.34 -3.13
C PRO A 212 11.80 38.70 -3.84
N HIS A 213 10.72 39.45 -3.63
CA HIS A 213 10.55 40.91 -3.81
C HIS A 213 9.17 41.23 -4.41
N SER A 214 8.08 41.02 -3.66
CA SER A 214 6.88 41.87 -3.76
C SER A 214 6.00 41.73 -2.51
N PRO A 215 5.89 42.75 -1.63
CA PRO A 215 5.18 42.65 -0.35
C PRO A 215 3.65 42.76 -0.41
N ARG A 216 2.99 42.58 -1.57
CA ARG A 216 1.54 42.84 -1.67
C ARG A 216 0.81 41.86 -2.61
N SER A 217 0.53 40.66 -2.12
CA SER A 217 -0.59 39.83 -2.60
C SER A 217 -0.96 38.82 -1.50
N PRO A 218 -2.22 38.76 -1.04
CA PRO A 218 -2.64 37.91 0.09
C PRO A 218 -2.91 36.43 -0.29
N SER A 219 -2.57 35.99 -1.49
CA SER A 219 -2.63 34.58 -1.88
C SER A 219 -1.51 34.25 -2.86
N PRO A 220 -0.66 33.23 -2.60
CA PRO A 220 0.31 32.78 -3.59
C PRO A 220 -0.44 32.11 -4.76
N PRO A 221 0.00 32.32 -6.02
CA PRO A 221 -0.57 31.60 -7.15
C PRO A 221 -0.35 30.09 -6.98
N VAL A 222 -1.43 29.33 -7.10
CA VAL A 222 -1.43 27.87 -7.02
C VAL A 222 -1.06 27.34 -8.41
N CYS A 223 0.19 26.95 -8.59
CA CYS A 223 0.64 26.33 -9.85
C CYS A 223 0.26 24.84 -9.85
N THR A 224 -0.86 24.47 -10.47
CA THR A 224 -1.15 23.06 -10.74
C THR A 224 -0.34 22.60 -11.95
N SER A 225 0.70 21.76 -11.74
CA SER A 225 1.29 21.01 -12.85
C SER A 225 0.39 19.81 -13.15
N ARG A 226 -0.15 19.76 -14.36
CA ARG A 226 -0.73 18.52 -14.91
C ARG A 226 0.33 17.91 -15.81
N GLN A 227 0.85 16.75 -15.44
CA GLN A 227 1.65 15.93 -16.35
C GLN A 227 0.77 14.75 -16.77
N GLY A 228 0.43 14.71 -18.06
CA GLY A 228 -0.32 13.64 -18.69
C GLY A 228 0.59 12.83 -19.60
N GLN A 229 0.56 11.50 -19.48
CA GLN A 229 1.13 10.61 -20.47
C GLN A 229 -0.02 10.01 -21.29
N ARG A 230 0.02 10.20 -22.61
CA ARG A 230 -0.93 9.60 -23.54
C ARG A 230 -0.27 8.43 -24.27
N ARG A 231 -0.92 7.26 -24.25
CA ARG A 231 -0.49 6.06 -24.97
C ARG A 231 -1.52 5.73 -26.03
N ARG A 232 -1.06 5.32 -27.22
CA ARG A 232 -1.91 4.89 -28.33
C ARG A 232 -1.45 3.52 -28.82
N GLN A 233 -2.40 2.62 -29.01
CA GLN A 233 -2.17 1.26 -29.50
C GLN A 233 -3.15 0.97 -30.63
N ASP A 234 -2.63 0.75 -31.83
CA ASP A 234 -3.44 0.37 -33.01
C ASP A 234 -3.07 -1.06 -33.46
N LEU A 235 -4.07 -1.94 -33.49
CA LEU A 235 -3.98 -3.34 -33.91
C LEU A 235 -4.75 -3.52 -35.22
N PHE A 236 -4.05 -4.01 -36.25
CA PHE A 236 -4.65 -4.37 -37.54
C PHE A 236 -4.55 -5.88 -37.69
N MET A 237 -5.69 -6.54 -37.83
CA MET A 237 -5.80 -7.99 -37.87
C MET A 237 -6.18 -8.46 -39.26
N LYS A 238 -5.53 -9.56 -39.67
CA LYS A 238 -5.89 -10.30 -40.89
C LYS A 238 -6.06 -11.75 -40.50
N ALA A 239 -7.30 -12.22 -40.49
CA ALA A 239 -7.62 -13.57 -40.03
C ALA A 239 -7.12 -14.62 -41.03
N ILE A 240 -6.27 -15.54 -40.57
CA ILE A 240 -5.93 -16.79 -41.26
C ILE A 240 -5.93 -17.90 -40.21
N VAL A 241 -6.88 -18.82 -40.30
CA VAL A 241 -7.05 -19.89 -39.30
C VAL A 241 -6.17 -21.08 -39.66
N PHE A 242 -5.24 -21.43 -38.77
CA PHE A 242 -4.45 -22.67 -38.84
C PHE A 242 -4.62 -23.47 -37.55
N PHE A 243 -4.83 -24.77 -37.68
CA PHE A 243 -4.88 -25.71 -36.56
C PHE A 243 -3.53 -26.40 -36.39
N SER A 244 -2.93 -26.28 -35.20
CA SER A 244 -1.71 -27.02 -34.83
C SER A 244 -1.96 -27.96 -33.66
N LYS A 245 -1.34 -29.16 -33.70
CA LYS A 245 -1.37 -30.09 -32.57
C LYS A 245 -0.39 -29.64 -31.48
N LEU A 246 -0.89 -29.51 -30.25
CA LEU A 246 -0.08 -29.23 -29.06
C LEU A 246 0.89 -30.40 -28.78
N ARG A 247 2.16 -30.08 -28.50
CA ARG A 247 3.20 -31.08 -28.14
C ARG A 247 3.91 -30.81 -26.81
N GLU A 248 3.58 -29.71 -26.13
CA GLU A 248 4.24 -29.29 -24.89
C GLU A 248 3.26 -29.25 -23.71
N TYR A 249 3.79 -29.61 -22.53
CA TYR A 249 3.06 -29.68 -21.28
C TYR A 249 3.20 -28.33 -20.56
N LEU A 250 2.14 -27.53 -20.54
CA LEU A 250 2.12 -26.21 -19.91
C LEU A 250 2.03 -26.36 -18.39
N LYS A 251 2.97 -25.78 -17.63
CA LYS A 251 3.04 -25.91 -16.16
C LYS A 251 2.73 -24.61 -15.40
N ARG A 252 3.01 -23.46 -16.00
CA ARG A 252 2.86 -22.13 -15.39
C ARG A 252 1.52 -21.54 -15.84
N ARG A 253 0.61 -21.25 -14.89
CA ARG A 253 -0.68 -20.57 -15.14
C ARG A 253 -0.64 -19.21 -14.45
N GLU A 254 -0.90 -18.16 -15.21
CA GLU A 254 -0.89 -16.77 -14.72
C GLU A 254 -2.15 -16.02 -15.19
N SER A 255 -2.45 -14.90 -14.53
CA SER A 255 -3.53 -14.00 -14.95
C SER A 255 -3.06 -12.99 -16.02
N LEU A 256 -4.04 -12.27 -16.59
CA LEU A 256 -3.80 -11.19 -17.56
C LEU A 256 -3.22 -9.92 -16.91
N ARG A 257 -3.17 -9.86 -15.57
CA ARG A 257 -2.63 -8.74 -14.80
C ARG A 257 -1.15 -8.53 -15.06
N MET A 258 -0.72 -7.27 -15.21
CA MET A 258 0.70 -6.97 -15.35
C MET A 258 1.50 -7.33 -14.10
N ASP A 259 2.61 -8.02 -14.30
CA ASP A 259 3.64 -8.23 -13.28
C ASP A 259 4.67 -7.11 -13.35
N LEU A 260 4.39 -5.98 -12.69
CA LEU A 260 5.28 -4.83 -12.67
C LEU A 260 6.56 -5.09 -11.86
N LYS A 261 6.45 -5.86 -10.78
CA LYS A 261 7.59 -6.22 -9.92
C LYS A 261 8.57 -7.06 -10.72
N GLY A 262 8.11 -8.16 -11.32
CA GLY A 262 8.92 -9.02 -12.18
C GLY A 262 9.54 -8.30 -13.38
N ALA A 263 8.86 -7.31 -13.97
CA ALA A 263 9.39 -6.58 -15.13
C ALA A 263 10.52 -5.60 -14.76
N VAL A 264 10.39 -4.88 -13.64
CA VAL A 264 11.49 -4.07 -13.08
C VAL A 264 12.67 -4.98 -12.75
N ASP A 265 12.36 -6.10 -12.10
CA ASP A 265 13.29 -7.13 -11.70
C ASP A 265 14.08 -7.77 -12.86
N SER A 266 13.45 -7.98 -14.01
CA SER A 266 14.04 -8.63 -15.20
C SER A 266 14.81 -7.67 -16.12
N SER A 267 14.46 -6.37 -16.09
CA SER A 267 15.21 -5.32 -16.81
C SER A 267 16.64 -5.14 -16.28
N GLU A 268 16.94 -5.64 -15.08
CA GLU A 268 18.10 -5.24 -14.28
C GLU A 268 19.12 -6.37 -14.05
N THR A 269 18.84 -7.59 -14.50
CA THR A 269 19.69 -8.79 -14.37
C THR A 269 20.93 -8.85 -15.27
N ARG A 270 21.42 -7.73 -15.83
CA ARG A 270 22.52 -7.76 -16.81
C ARG A 270 23.73 -6.96 -16.34
N HIS A 271 24.67 -7.65 -15.67
CA HIS A 271 26.12 -7.40 -15.57
C HIS A 271 26.65 -5.97 -15.28
N HIS A 272 25.80 -4.98 -14.96
CA HIS A 272 26.21 -3.58 -14.84
C HIS A 272 25.92 -2.96 -13.47
N VAL A 273 25.25 -3.67 -12.54
CA VAL A 273 24.89 -3.10 -11.23
C VAL A 273 26.14 -2.79 -10.40
N ASP A 274 27.08 -3.73 -10.29
CA ASP A 274 28.32 -3.53 -9.52
C ASP A 274 29.15 -2.36 -10.07
N SER A 275 29.33 -2.32 -11.39
CA SER A 275 30.06 -1.22 -12.04
C SER A 275 29.33 0.13 -11.88
N ALA A 276 28.00 0.15 -11.87
CA ALA A 276 27.23 1.36 -11.65
C ALA A 276 27.33 1.84 -10.18
N ILE A 277 27.39 0.90 -9.23
CA ILE A 277 27.62 1.21 -7.81
C ILE A 277 29.00 1.85 -7.65
N ASP A 278 30.06 1.26 -8.21
CA ASP A 278 31.42 1.79 -8.12
C ASP A 278 31.51 3.22 -8.69
N VAL A 279 30.96 3.46 -9.88
CA VAL A 279 30.94 4.79 -10.51
C VAL A 279 30.16 5.79 -9.66
N THR A 280 29.04 5.36 -9.07
CA THR A 280 28.21 6.24 -8.22
C THR A 280 28.94 6.59 -6.92
N LEU A 281 29.62 5.62 -6.29
CA LEU A 281 30.42 5.84 -5.09
C LEU A 281 31.61 6.76 -5.36
N GLU A 282 32.30 6.58 -6.49
CA GLU A 282 33.39 7.45 -6.90
C GLU A 282 32.91 8.91 -7.07
N TYR A 283 31.75 9.10 -7.71
CA TYR A 283 31.13 10.42 -7.84
C TYR A 283 30.75 11.05 -6.50
N LEU A 284 30.15 10.27 -5.59
CA LEU A 284 29.73 10.76 -4.28
C LEU A 284 30.93 11.13 -3.39
N ALA A 285 31.99 10.33 -3.45
CA ALA A 285 33.19 10.48 -2.63
C ALA A 285 34.20 11.51 -3.17
N ALA A 286 33.97 12.08 -4.35
CA ALA A 286 34.84 13.10 -4.94
C ALA A 286 34.85 14.40 -4.10
N THR A 287 36.05 14.82 -3.67
CA THR A 287 36.27 16.02 -2.84
C THR A 287 36.36 17.32 -3.63
N VAL A 288 36.68 17.25 -4.93
CA VAL A 288 36.71 18.37 -5.87
C VAL A 288 35.81 18.02 -7.05
N ILE A 289 34.72 18.76 -7.20
CA ILE A 289 33.83 18.62 -8.35
C ILE A 289 34.11 19.79 -9.31
N PRO A 290 34.44 19.56 -10.59
CA PRO A 290 34.93 20.62 -11.48
C PRO A 290 33.95 21.75 -11.85
N ASP A 291 32.71 21.77 -11.36
CA ASP A 291 31.75 22.84 -11.69
C ASP A 291 30.73 23.11 -10.58
N SER A 292 30.52 24.39 -10.28
CA SER A 292 29.63 24.91 -9.23
C SER A 292 28.12 24.61 -9.39
N GLY A 293 27.71 23.92 -10.46
CA GLY A 293 26.33 23.50 -10.71
C GLY A 293 25.99 22.06 -10.28
N LEU A 294 26.96 21.27 -9.80
CA LEU A 294 26.79 19.83 -9.56
C LEU A 294 26.45 19.41 -8.12
N GLU A 295 26.45 20.32 -7.13
CA GLU A 295 25.95 19.98 -5.79
C GLU A 295 24.46 19.55 -5.82
N GLU A 296 23.70 20.03 -6.82
CA GLU A 296 22.33 19.59 -7.11
C GLU A 296 22.24 18.12 -7.55
N GLY A 297 23.32 17.55 -8.10
CA GLY A 297 23.35 16.16 -8.58
C GLY A 297 23.66 15.11 -7.50
N ARG A 298 24.28 15.50 -6.37
CA ARG A 298 24.61 14.56 -5.28
C ARG A 298 23.40 13.87 -4.66
N PRO A 299 22.28 14.57 -4.35
CA PRO A 299 21.05 13.91 -3.89
C PRO A 299 20.52 12.88 -4.89
N HIS A 300 20.59 13.17 -6.20
CA HIS A 300 20.19 12.24 -7.25
C HIS A 300 21.12 11.02 -7.32
N ALA A 301 22.44 11.22 -7.26
CA ALA A 301 23.41 10.13 -7.23
C ALA A 301 23.26 9.26 -5.98
N PHE A 302 23.00 9.87 -4.82
CA PHE A 302 22.74 9.12 -3.59
C PHE A 302 21.42 8.34 -3.66
N SER A 303 20.35 8.94 -4.19
CA SER A 303 19.10 8.21 -4.46
C SER A 303 19.32 7.06 -5.45
N ASN A 304 20.20 7.24 -6.43
CA ASN A 304 20.58 6.18 -7.36
C ASN A 304 21.36 5.07 -6.64
N LEU A 305 22.27 5.40 -5.72
CA LEU A 305 22.99 4.42 -4.91
C LEU A 305 22.02 3.57 -4.08
N VAL A 306 21.08 4.20 -3.34
CA VAL A 306 20.04 3.48 -2.57
C VAL A 306 19.28 2.50 -3.47
N ASN A 307 18.89 2.97 -4.66
CA ASN A 307 18.19 2.16 -5.65
C ASN A 307 19.04 0.97 -6.13
N LEU A 308 20.33 1.19 -6.45
CA LEU A 308 21.25 0.13 -6.86
C LEU A 308 21.45 -0.91 -5.77
N LEU A 309 21.60 -0.50 -4.51
CA LEU A 309 21.71 -1.42 -3.37
C LEU A 309 20.46 -2.28 -3.19
N GLY A 310 19.27 -1.69 -3.32
CA GLY A 310 18.00 -2.41 -3.25
C GLY A 310 17.80 -3.46 -4.36
N ARG A 311 18.59 -3.37 -5.45
CA ARG A 311 18.51 -4.29 -6.60
C ARG A 311 19.49 -5.46 -6.54
N LEU A 312 20.42 -5.47 -5.58
CA LEU A 312 21.33 -6.60 -5.39
C LEU A 312 20.53 -7.83 -4.95
N ARG A 313 20.52 -8.88 -5.77
CA ARG A 313 19.61 -10.02 -5.61
C ARG A 313 20.18 -11.16 -4.78
N THR A 314 21.49 -11.36 -4.79
CA THR A 314 22.08 -12.43 -3.98
C THR A 314 22.54 -11.86 -2.64
N GLU A 315 22.27 -12.60 -1.57
CA GLU A 315 22.71 -12.23 -0.22
C GLU A 315 24.21 -11.92 -0.19
N GLY A 316 25.00 -12.67 -0.96
CA GLY A 316 26.45 -12.50 -1.04
C GLY A 316 26.93 -11.24 -1.75
N ASP A 317 26.17 -10.67 -2.70
CA ASP A 317 26.66 -9.51 -3.48
C ASP A 317 26.84 -8.27 -2.61
N LEU A 318 25.85 -7.99 -1.75
CA LEU A 318 25.91 -6.85 -0.84
C LEU A 318 26.97 -7.05 0.26
N ASP A 319 27.14 -8.28 0.75
CA ASP A 319 28.20 -8.63 1.70
C ASP A 319 29.59 -8.43 1.07
N ASN A 320 29.79 -8.92 -0.16
CA ASN A 320 31.03 -8.75 -0.90
C ASN A 320 31.33 -7.27 -1.17
N LEU A 321 30.31 -6.48 -1.55
CA LEU A 321 30.43 -5.04 -1.76
C LEU A 321 30.85 -4.33 -0.46
N TRP A 322 30.24 -4.69 0.66
CA TRP A 322 30.60 -4.16 1.98
C TRP A 322 32.04 -4.50 2.34
N GLU A 323 32.43 -5.78 2.23
CA GLU A 323 33.79 -6.25 2.54
C GLU A 323 34.86 -5.59 1.66
N ALA A 324 34.55 -5.29 0.40
CA ALA A 324 35.47 -4.60 -0.50
C ALA A 324 35.69 -3.12 -0.15
N ASN A 325 34.73 -2.47 0.53
CA ASN A 325 34.68 -1.02 0.67
C ASN A 325 34.69 -0.49 2.11
N TRP A 326 34.47 -1.32 3.13
CA TRP A 326 34.33 -0.85 4.52
C TRP A 326 35.58 -0.17 5.09
N GLN A 327 36.78 -0.43 4.54
CA GLN A 327 38.04 0.21 4.95
C GLN A 327 38.25 1.60 4.35
N ARG A 328 37.46 2.00 3.35
CA ARG A 328 37.55 3.30 2.69
C ARG A 328 36.57 4.26 3.35
N ASP A 329 37.04 5.08 4.30
CA ASP A 329 36.16 5.94 5.12
C ASP A 329 35.19 6.80 4.31
N ASN A 330 35.61 7.33 3.17
CA ASN A 330 34.76 8.12 2.27
C ASN A 330 33.65 7.31 1.60
N TYR A 331 33.87 6.02 1.31
CA TYR A 331 32.86 5.16 0.68
C TYR A 331 31.98 4.51 1.73
N LYS A 332 32.57 4.08 2.84
CA LYS A 332 31.90 3.47 3.99
C LYS A 332 30.73 4.31 4.47
N GLU A 333 30.91 5.62 4.61
CA GLU A 333 29.86 6.52 5.10
C GLU A 333 28.67 6.60 4.14
N PHE A 334 28.89 6.77 2.83
CA PHE A 334 27.81 6.77 1.84
C PHE A 334 27.13 5.40 1.72
N LEU A 335 27.89 4.32 1.78
CA LEU A 335 27.35 2.96 1.76
C LEU A 335 26.47 2.70 2.98
N LEU A 336 26.94 3.07 4.19
CA LEU A 336 26.14 2.98 5.40
C LEU A 336 24.86 3.78 5.28
N ASP A 337 24.94 5.06 4.94
CA ASP A 337 23.75 5.92 4.85
C ASP A 337 22.76 5.43 3.79
N ALA A 338 23.25 4.94 2.64
CA ALA A 338 22.41 4.37 1.61
C ALA A 338 21.79 3.03 2.04
N LEU A 339 22.55 2.19 2.75
CA LEU A 339 22.07 0.92 3.31
C LEU A 339 20.95 1.14 4.34
N LEU A 340 21.02 2.20 5.15
CA LEU A 340 19.95 2.55 6.10
C LEU A 340 18.65 3.00 5.40
N LEU A 341 18.71 3.40 4.13
CA LEU A 341 17.53 3.77 3.34
C LEU A 341 17.09 2.66 2.39
N CYS A 342 17.91 1.64 2.19
CA CYS A 342 17.55 0.46 1.42
C CYS A 342 16.49 -0.34 2.17
N ASP A 343 15.44 -0.75 1.47
CA ASP A 343 14.27 -1.43 2.02
C ASP A 343 14.11 -2.89 1.56
N GLY A 344 15.13 -3.47 0.93
CA GLY A 344 15.13 -4.89 0.56
C GLY A 344 15.52 -5.83 1.72
N PRO A 345 15.07 -7.10 1.71
CA PRO A 345 15.35 -8.08 2.76
C PRO A 345 16.86 -8.30 3.01
N HIS A 346 17.66 -8.31 1.94
CA HIS A 346 19.12 -8.44 2.01
C HIS A 346 19.78 -7.25 2.71
N CYS A 347 19.21 -6.05 2.56
CA CYS A 347 19.67 -4.86 3.27
C CYS A 347 19.36 -4.95 4.77
N PHE A 348 18.16 -5.43 5.15
CA PHE A 348 17.82 -5.70 6.56
C PHE A 348 18.77 -6.73 7.18
N ARG A 349 19.07 -7.83 6.47
CA ARG A 349 20.03 -8.84 6.92
C ARG A 349 21.42 -8.23 7.19
N LEU A 350 21.96 -7.44 6.26
CA LEU A 350 23.28 -6.84 6.45
C LEU A 350 23.27 -5.82 7.61
N VAL A 351 22.27 -4.91 7.67
CA VAL A 351 22.22 -3.92 8.77
C VAL A 351 22.10 -4.59 10.14
N THR A 352 21.26 -5.63 10.25
CA THR A 352 21.09 -6.38 11.50
C THR A 352 22.37 -7.12 11.88
N HIS A 353 23.11 -7.69 10.92
CA HIS A 353 24.42 -8.29 11.16
C HIS A 353 25.47 -7.25 11.59
N LEU A 354 25.55 -6.10 10.93
CA LEU A 354 26.46 -5.01 11.31
C LEU A 354 26.14 -4.44 12.70
N ALA A 355 24.88 -4.48 13.12
CA ALA A 355 24.42 -4.02 14.43
C ALA A 355 24.88 -4.88 15.61
N GLU A 356 25.37 -6.10 15.34
CA GLU A 356 25.89 -7.01 16.37
C GLU A 356 27.24 -6.52 16.93
N ASP A 357 28.09 -5.90 16.10
CA ASP A 357 29.36 -5.29 16.52
C ASP A 357 29.26 -3.76 16.58
N PRO A 358 29.43 -3.13 17.77
CA PRO A 358 29.39 -1.68 17.90
C PRO A 358 30.46 -0.93 17.11
N ASN A 359 31.52 -1.59 16.63
CA ASN A 359 32.52 -0.99 15.74
C ASN A 359 32.05 -0.89 14.28
N ASN A 360 31.11 -1.75 13.89
CA ASN A 360 30.57 -1.79 12.53
C ASN A 360 29.38 -0.83 12.39
N LEU A 361 28.47 -0.83 13.37
CA LEU A 361 27.34 0.08 13.41
C LEU A 361 27.05 0.58 14.83
N PHE A 362 27.22 1.89 15.04
CA PHE A 362 26.91 2.52 16.32
C PHE A 362 25.42 2.51 16.64
N ASP A 363 25.07 2.32 17.92
CA ASP A 363 23.69 2.33 18.41
C ASP A 363 22.91 3.61 18.03
N SER A 364 23.58 4.76 17.93
CA SER A 364 22.96 6.02 17.48
C SER A 364 22.47 5.95 16.04
N ARG A 365 23.25 5.34 15.13
CA ARG A 365 22.86 5.12 13.73
C ARG A 365 21.80 4.04 13.62
N LEU A 366 21.92 2.97 14.40
CA LEU A 366 20.89 1.93 14.45
C LEU A 366 19.54 2.51 14.91
N ARG A 367 19.51 3.38 15.92
CA ARG A 367 18.28 4.08 16.33
C ARG A 367 17.68 4.93 15.21
N ALA A 368 18.52 5.65 14.46
CA ALA A 368 18.06 6.46 13.33
C ALA A 368 17.46 5.58 12.23
N TRP A 369 18.08 4.44 11.94
CA TRP A 369 17.57 3.43 11.01
C TRP A 369 16.23 2.85 11.45
N LEU A 370 16.13 2.39 12.71
CA LEU A 370 14.88 1.85 13.26
C LEU A 370 13.74 2.87 13.21
N ALA A 371 14.04 4.15 13.44
CA ALA A 371 13.07 5.23 13.23
C ALA A 371 12.70 5.39 11.74
N GLY A 372 13.66 5.23 10.84
CA GLY A 372 13.51 5.31 9.38
C GLY A 372 12.67 4.21 8.74
N ILE A 373 12.62 3.00 9.33
CA ILE A 373 11.82 1.85 8.84
C ILE A 373 10.33 2.19 8.61
N HIS A 374 9.81 3.18 9.34
CA HIS A 374 8.44 3.68 9.16
C HIS A 374 8.17 4.28 7.77
N PHE A 375 9.23 4.64 7.02
CA PHE A 375 9.17 5.24 5.68
C PHE A 375 9.58 4.28 4.56
N HIS A 376 10.07 3.08 4.88
CA HIS A 376 10.37 2.04 3.90
C HIS A 376 9.09 1.60 3.16
N ALA A 377 9.21 1.41 1.85
CA ALA A 377 8.09 1.09 0.97
C ALA A 377 7.86 -0.43 0.89
N ASN A 378 8.95 -1.18 0.82
CA ASN A 378 8.90 -2.64 0.77
C ASN A 378 8.60 -3.25 2.15
N THR A 379 7.83 -4.34 2.12
CA THR A 379 7.44 -5.12 3.30
C THR A 379 7.56 -6.60 2.96
N ASP A 380 8.54 -7.26 3.56
CA ASP A 380 8.78 -8.68 3.40
C ASP A 380 8.78 -9.41 4.77
N PRO A 381 8.33 -10.69 4.80
CA PRO A 381 8.34 -11.50 6.02
C PRO A 381 9.75 -11.70 6.62
N GLU A 382 10.78 -11.82 5.78
CA GLU A 382 12.16 -12.08 6.18
C GLU A 382 12.74 -10.94 7.04
N SER A 383 12.43 -9.69 6.70
CA SER A 383 12.80 -8.49 7.47
C SER A 383 12.25 -8.52 8.89
N VAL A 384 11.04 -9.05 9.07
CA VAL A 384 10.47 -9.25 10.41
C VAL A 384 11.31 -10.29 11.17
N GLN A 385 11.69 -11.38 10.52
CA GLN A 385 12.54 -12.40 11.13
C GLN A 385 13.91 -11.84 11.57
N TYR A 386 14.60 -11.09 10.70
CA TYR A 386 15.90 -10.49 11.02
C TYR A 386 15.82 -9.52 12.20
N LEU A 387 14.77 -8.69 12.27
CA LEU A 387 14.56 -7.80 13.42
C LEU A 387 14.27 -8.57 14.71
N MET A 388 13.49 -9.66 14.65
CA MET A 388 13.22 -10.47 15.84
C MET A 388 14.46 -11.23 16.32
N GLU A 389 15.35 -11.64 15.43
CA GLU A 389 16.65 -12.19 15.78
C GLU A 389 17.56 -11.15 16.43
N LEU A 390 17.68 -9.96 15.84
CA LEU A 390 18.43 -8.84 16.42
C LEU A 390 17.89 -8.44 17.80
N ALA A 391 16.56 -8.46 18.00
CA ALA A 391 15.96 -8.19 19.30
C ALA A 391 16.34 -9.24 20.36
N ARG A 392 16.73 -10.46 19.97
CA ARG A 392 17.26 -11.48 20.89
C ARG A 392 18.74 -11.23 21.21
N THR A 393 19.54 -10.86 20.23
CA THR A 393 21.00 -10.69 20.38
C THR A 393 21.39 -9.33 20.96
N LYS A 394 20.57 -8.29 20.79
CA LYS A 394 20.83 -6.91 21.24
C LYS A 394 19.79 -6.39 22.26
N PRO A 395 19.78 -6.91 23.52
CA PRO A 395 18.77 -6.58 24.52
C PRO A 395 18.79 -5.11 25.00
N SER A 396 19.87 -4.35 24.72
CA SER A 396 19.96 -2.92 25.02
C SER A 396 19.05 -2.04 24.16
N MET A 397 18.59 -2.56 23.00
CA MET A 397 17.75 -1.85 22.02
C MET A 397 16.48 -2.63 21.67
N GLU A 398 16.13 -3.63 22.48
CA GLU A 398 14.96 -4.51 22.29
C GLU A 398 13.67 -3.71 22.04
N ASP A 399 13.45 -2.65 22.83
CA ASP A 399 12.24 -1.82 22.76
C ASP A 399 12.13 -1.10 21.41
N GLU A 400 13.21 -0.47 20.93
CA GLU A 400 13.24 0.22 19.64
C GLU A 400 13.08 -0.74 18.46
N ILE A 401 13.73 -1.92 18.53
CA ILE A 401 13.68 -2.92 17.46
C ILE A 401 12.26 -3.49 17.32
N VAL A 402 11.63 -3.89 18.42
CA VAL A 402 10.27 -4.44 18.41
C VAL A 402 9.25 -3.41 17.95
N MET A 403 9.42 -2.14 18.31
CA MET A 403 8.56 -1.05 17.84
C MET A 403 8.71 -0.83 16.33
N ALA A 404 9.93 -0.86 15.79
CA ALA A 404 10.14 -0.76 14.34
C ALA A 404 9.53 -1.96 13.59
N ALA A 405 9.70 -3.18 14.10
CA ALA A 405 9.11 -4.39 13.53
C ALA A 405 7.58 -4.32 13.49
N SER A 406 6.94 -3.75 14.53
CA SER A 406 5.47 -3.60 14.56
C SER A 406 4.92 -2.80 13.38
N SER A 407 5.68 -1.84 12.86
CA SER A 407 5.28 -1.03 11.70
C SER A 407 5.37 -1.80 10.38
N ILE A 408 6.37 -2.69 10.24
CA ILE A 408 6.47 -3.61 9.10
C ILE A 408 5.30 -4.61 9.14
N VAL A 409 5.08 -5.23 10.29
CA VAL A 409 3.99 -6.21 10.50
C VAL A 409 2.64 -5.61 10.18
N HIS A 410 2.37 -4.37 10.63
CA HIS A 410 1.12 -3.69 10.32
C HIS A 410 0.87 -3.60 8.81
N ARG A 411 1.89 -3.19 8.05
CA ARG A 411 1.77 -3.06 6.59
C ARG A 411 1.64 -4.42 5.90
N LEU A 412 2.40 -5.41 6.36
CA LEU A 412 2.34 -6.78 5.84
C LEU A 412 0.93 -7.36 5.97
N CYS A 413 0.31 -7.23 7.15
CA CYS A 413 -1.05 -7.73 7.38
C CYS A 413 -2.14 -6.94 6.63
N LEU A 414 -1.89 -5.69 6.21
CA LEU A 414 -2.85 -4.94 5.39
C LEU A 414 -2.90 -5.42 3.94
N GLN A 415 -1.75 -5.86 3.41
CA GLN A 415 -1.62 -6.35 2.03
C GLN A 415 -2.08 -7.81 1.91
N ASP A 416 -1.85 -8.60 2.94
CA ASP A 416 -2.07 -10.05 2.95
C ASP A 416 -3.47 -10.45 3.43
N ARG A 417 -4.48 -10.21 2.57
CA ARG A 417 -5.88 -10.61 2.85
C ARG A 417 -6.15 -12.10 2.65
N GLU A 418 -5.24 -12.82 1.98
CA GLU A 418 -5.44 -14.21 1.58
C GLU A 418 -4.76 -15.21 2.54
N ASP A 419 -3.61 -14.89 3.13
CA ASP A 419 -2.82 -15.84 3.95
C ASP A 419 -2.90 -15.60 5.48
N GLU A 420 -3.94 -14.93 5.99
CA GLU A 420 -4.13 -14.65 7.43
C GLU A 420 -2.91 -13.97 8.11
N CYS A 421 -2.11 -13.22 7.36
CA CYS A 421 -0.89 -12.57 7.83
C CYS A 421 0.16 -13.53 8.44
N GLN A 422 0.41 -14.67 7.79
CA GLN A 422 1.43 -15.64 8.24
C GLN A 422 2.83 -15.02 8.42
N GLY A 423 3.19 -14.01 7.62
CA GLY A 423 4.48 -13.31 7.75
C GLY A 423 4.69 -12.59 9.09
N ALA A 424 3.63 -12.35 9.87
CA ALA A 424 3.73 -11.76 11.21
C ALA A 424 4.15 -12.76 12.31
N LYS A 425 4.16 -14.06 12.01
CA LYS A 425 4.35 -15.12 13.01
C LYS A 425 5.62 -14.95 13.85
N PRO A 426 6.82 -14.65 13.30
CA PRO A 426 8.03 -14.46 14.12
C PRO A 426 7.88 -13.35 15.17
N PHE A 427 7.19 -12.27 14.81
CA PHE A 427 6.91 -11.15 15.71
C PHE A 427 5.87 -11.53 16.78
N LEU A 428 4.77 -12.17 16.38
CA LEU A 428 3.71 -12.57 17.31
C LEU A 428 4.22 -13.56 18.36
N GLU A 429 5.02 -14.55 17.95
CA GLU A 429 5.64 -15.52 18.86
C GLU A 429 6.60 -14.82 19.83
N TYR A 430 7.46 -13.93 19.34
CA TYR A 430 8.39 -13.15 20.16
C TYR A 430 7.64 -12.32 21.20
N VAL A 431 6.62 -11.57 20.78
CA VAL A 431 5.85 -10.70 21.68
C VAL A 431 5.04 -11.52 22.69
N GLN A 432 4.44 -12.63 22.27
CA GLN A 432 3.72 -13.54 23.17
C GLN A 432 4.65 -14.10 24.25
N GLU A 433 5.85 -14.54 23.89
CA GLU A 433 6.87 -15.01 24.83
C GLU A 433 7.23 -13.91 25.84
N LYS A 434 7.45 -12.69 25.36
CA LYS A 434 7.85 -11.55 26.20
C LYS A 434 6.72 -11.02 27.08
N ILE A 435 5.46 -11.15 26.70
CA ILE A 435 4.33 -10.76 27.58
C ILE A 435 4.13 -11.83 28.66
N GLY A 436 4.15 -13.11 28.27
CA GLY A 436 3.95 -14.24 29.16
C GLY A 436 2.53 -14.33 29.75
N SER A 437 2.20 -15.48 30.34
CA SER A 437 0.85 -15.77 30.84
C SER A 437 0.41 -14.91 32.03
N LYS A 438 1.36 -14.32 32.75
CA LYS A 438 1.10 -13.45 33.92
C LYS A 438 1.10 -11.96 33.58
N CYS A 439 1.41 -11.58 32.34
CA CYS A 439 1.48 -10.18 31.89
C CYS A 439 2.25 -9.26 32.87
N GLY A 440 3.41 -9.71 33.37
CA GLY A 440 4.22 -8.93 34.31
C GLY A 440 3.81 -8.99 35.79
N TYR A 441 2.78 -9.77 36.16
CA TYR A 441 2.36 -9.89 37.56
C TYR A 441 3.46 -10.47 38.46
N GLY A 442 3.79 -9.76 39.54
CA GLY A 442 4.80 -10.18 40.50
C GLY A 442 6.24 -10.02 40.03
N GLU A 443 6.46 -9.47 38.82
CA GLU A 443 7.78 -9.14 38.31
C GLU A 443 8.18 -7.69 38.67
N ASP A 444 9.46 -7.35 38.52
CA ASP A 444 9.97 -6.01 38.82
C ASP A 444 9.45 -4.93 37.86
N ARG A 445 9.67 -3.66 38.21
CA ARG A 445 9.20 -2.52 37.43
C ARG A 445 9.80 -2.48 36.01
N GLN A 446 11.05 -2.91 35.84
CA GLN A 446 11.71 -2.91 34.53
C GLN A 446 11.04 -3.93 33.61
N ARG A 447 10.77 -5.12 34.13
CA ARG A 447 10.07 -6.19 33.43
C ARG A 447 8.62 -5.82 33.10
N GLN A 448 7.90 -5.19 34.03
CA GLN A 448 6.56 -4.63 33.76
C GLN A 448 6.58 -3.55 32.67
N ASN A 449 7.62 -2.69 32.64
CA ASN A 449 7.79 -1.72 31.57
C ASN A 449 8.02 -2.39 30.21
N LYS A 450 8.81 -3.47 30.16
CA LYS A 450 8.97 -4.26 28.93
C LYS A 450 7.64 -4.82 28.44
N VAL A 451 6.84 -5.42 29.33
CA VAL A 451 5.49 -5.91 28.96
C VAL A 451 4.62 -4.79 28.37
N LYS A 452 4.67 -3.58 28.94
CA LYS A 452 3.96 -2.42 28.39
C LYS A 452 4.45 -2.05 26.98
N VAL A 453 5.74 -2.10 26.70
CA VAL A 453 6.30 -1.84 25.36
C VAL A 453 5.81 -2.89 24.37
N MET A 454 5.81 -4.18 24.75
CA MET A 454 5.31 -5.27 23.91
C MET A 454 3.82 -5.10 23.57
N LEU A 455 2.99 -4.70 24.54
CA LEU A 455 1.57 -4.40 24.29
C LEU A 455 1.40 -3.21 23.33
N ARG A 456 2.24 -2.16 23.45
CA ARG A 456 2.23 -1.03 22.50
C ARG A 456 2.63 -1.47 21.10
N ALA A 457 3.62 -2.35 20.97
CA ALA A 457 4.02 -2.92 19.70
C ALA A 457 2.89 -3.73 19.06
N LEU A 458 2.17 -4.56 19.82
CA LEU A 458 0.95 -5.24 19.30
C LEU A 458 -0.10 -4.24 18.82
N GLY A 459 -0.38 -3.20 19.60
CA GLY A 459 -1.36 -2.16 19.22
C GLY A 459 -0.93 -1.31 18.02
N ASN A 460 0.37 -1.26 17.72
CA ASN A 460 0.89 -0.63 16.50
C ASN A 460 0.78 -1.58 15.30
N ALA A 461 1.11 -2.85 15.50
CA ALA A 461 0.99 -3.92 14.50
C ALA A 461 -0.46 -4.11 14.05
N GLY A 462 -1.43 -3.98 14.97
CA GLY A 462 -2.84 -4.19 14.65
C GLY A 462 -3.17 -5.66 14.35
N VAL A 463 -2.42 -6.59 14.92
CA VAL A 463 -2.68 -8.03 14.86
C VAL A 463 -2.43 -8.62 16.24
N LEU A 464 -3.23 -9.61 16.62
CA LEU A 464 -3.14 -10.30 17.92
C LEU A 464 -2.71 -11.76 17.72
N PRO A 465 -1.96 -12.36 18.66
CA PRO A 465 -1.59 -13.78 18.57
C PRO A 465 -2.81 -14.72 18.56
N TYR A 466 -3.85 -14.36 19.32
CA TYR A 466 -5.16 -15.02 19.31
C TYR A 466 -6.23 -14.07 19.84
N GLU A 467 -7.49 -14.41 19.59
CA GLU A 467 -8.64 -13.63 20.05
C GLU A 467 -8.68 -13.51 21.59
N GLY A 468 -8.80 -12.28 22.10
CA GLY A 468 -8.79 -12.04 23.55
C GLY A 468 -7.41 -12.14 24.19
N PHE A 469 -6.32 -12.21 23.42
CA PHE A 469 -4.95 -12.23 23.95
C PHE A 469 -4.69 -11.15 25.04
N PRO A 470 -5.14 -9.88 24.92
CA PRO A 470 -4.87 -8.87 25.95
C PRO A 470 -5.67 -9.05 27.26
N ASP A 471 -6.66 -9.94 27.32
CA ASP A 471 -7.62 -10.05 28.42
C ASP A 471 -6.94 -10.33 29.77
N MET A 472 -5.93 -11.20 29.80
CA MET A 472 -5.24 -11.52 31.06
C MET A 472 -4.49 -10.31 31.64
N CYS A 473 -4.11 -9.35 30.80
CA CYS A 473 -3.41 -8.14 31.22
C CYS A 473 -4.36 -7.14 31.89
N TYR A 474 -5.52 -6.85 31.29
CA TYR A 474 -6.40 -5.79 31.81
C TYR A 474 -7.48 -6.29 32.78
N LEU A 475 -7.81 -7.60 32.80
CA LEU A 475 -8.77 -8.16 33.76
C LEU A 475 -8.16 -8.33 35.16
N ASN A 476 -6.84 -8.53 35.28
CA ASN A 476 -6.19 -8.64 36.57
C ASN A 476 -6.08 -7.25 37.24
N LYS A 477 -6.95 -6.98 38.21
CA LYS A 477 -6.97 -5.73 38.99
C LYS A 477 -5.72 -5.49 39.84
N MET A 478 -4.88 -6.49 40.02
CA MET A 478 -3.59 -6.33 40.71
C MET A 478 -2.52 -5.66 39.84
N HIS A 479 -2.73 -5.56 38.53
CA HIS A 479 -1.86 -4.78 37.66
C HIS A 479 -2.09 -3.28 37.82
N ASN A 480 -1.04 -2.49 37.60
CA ASN A 480 -1.13 -1.04 37.57
C ASN A 480 -2.05 -0.57 36.41
N SER A 481 -2.68 0.60 36.58
CA SER A 481 -3.60 1.16 35.58
C SER A 481 -2.93 1.36 34.22
N GLU A 482 -1.68 1.81 34.17
CA GLU A 482 -0.94 2.02 32.92
C GLU A 482 -0.83 0.76 32.06
N LEU A 483 -0.54 -0.39 32.67
CA LEU A 483 -0.42 -1.67 31.97
C LEU A 483 -1.78 -2.14 31.46
N ARG A 484 -2.82 -1.99 32.29
CA ARG A 484 -4.20 -2.33 31.90
C ARG A 484 -4.69 -1.45 30.75
N VAL A 485 -4.36 -0.16 30.77
CA VAL A 485 -4.63 0.78 29.66
C VAL A 485 -3.86 0.38 28.41
N ALA A 486 -2.56 0.08 28.51
CA ALA A 486 -1.76 -0.36 27.37
C ALA A 486 -2.31 -1.64 26.73
N ALA A 487 -2.81 -2.58 27.54
CA ALA A 487 -3.46 -3.78 27.05
C ALA A 487 -4.77 -3.50 26.31
N LEU A 488 -5.63 -2.61 26.82
CA LEU A 488 -6.86 -2.22 26.13
C LEU A 488 -6.58 -1.45 24.82
N GLN A 489 -5.47 -0.70 24.75
CA GLN A 489 -5.05 0.02 23.55
C GLN A 489 -4.56 -0.87 22.40
N THR A 490 -4.33 -2.17 22.64
CA THR A 490 -3.98 -3.13 21.58
C THR A 490 -5.09 -3.24 20.52
N TYR A 491 -6.36 -3.13 20.94
CA TYR A 491 -7.53 -3.18 20.05
C TYR A 491 -7.69 -1.97 19.12
N ARG A 492 -6.90 -0.90 19.30
CA ARG A 492 -7.04 0.34 18.51
C ARG A 492 -6.93 0.11 17.00
N ARG A 493 -6.12 -0.88 16.58
CA ARG A 493 -5.88 -1.20 15.16
C ARG A 493 -6.28 -2.63 14.77
N SER A 494 -6.31 -3.56 15.72
CA SER A 494 -6.58 -4.99 15.45
C SER A 494 -8.04 -5.34 15.19
N GLY A 495 -8.91 -4.33 15.06
CA GLY A 495 -10.35 -4.53 14.95
C GLY A 495 -10.99 -4.86 16.29
N CYS A 496 -12.13 -5.53 16.21
CA CYS A 496 -13.08 -5.54 17.30
C CYS A 496 -12.80 -6.58 18.38
N PRO A 497 -12.86 -6.20 19.68
CA PRO A 497 -12.83 -7.18 20.75
C PRO A 497 -14.06 -8.09 20.60
N ALA A 498 -13.84 -9.36 20.32
CA ALA A 498 -14.90 -10.35 20.24
C ALA A 498 -15.35 -10.87 21.62
N THR A 499 -14.76 -10.34 22.70
CA THR A 499 -15.11 -10.67 24.09
C THR A 499 -15.94 -9.56 24.76
N GLU A 500 -16.81 -9.94 25.70
CA GLU A 500 -17.56 -9.01 26.57
C GLU A 500 -16.69 -8.39 27.69
N ALA A 501 -15.40 -8.72 27.74
CA ALA A 501 -14.51 -8.31 28.83
C ALA A 501 -14.32 -6.79 28.95
N PRO A 502 -14.13 -6.02 27.86
CA PRO A 502 -14.05 -4.56 27.95
C PRO A 502 -15.33 -3.91 28.46
N TRP A 503 -16.52 -4.46 28.16
CA TRP A 503 -17.78 -3.98 28.73
C TRP A 503 -17.82 -4.12 30.24
N LYS A 504 -17.37 -5.27 30.78
CA LYS A 504 -17.32 -5.50 32.24
C LYS A 504 -16.45 -4.47 32.94
N ILE A 505 -15.29 -4.14 32.35
CA ILE A 505 -14.41 -3.09 32.85
C ILE A 505 -15.10 -1.73 32.82
N LEU A 506 -15.72 -1.36 31.69
CA LEU A 506 -16.40 -0.08 31.56
C LEU A 506 -17.54 0.10 32.56
N GLU A 507 -18.31 -0.96 32.84
CA GLU A 507 -19.48 -0.92 33.71
C GLU A 507 -19.14 -0.99 35.22
N ASP A 508 -17.97 -1.52 35.59
CA ASP A 508 -17.52 -1.60 36.98
C ASP A 508 -17.02 -0.24 37.50
N SER A 509 -17.70 0.31 38.50
CA SER A 509 -17.30 1.59 39.12
C SER A 509 -16.11 1.50 40.07
N GLN A 510 -15.66 0.31 40.44
CA GLN A 510 -14.48 0.11 41.28
C GLN A 510 -13.19 0.14 40.46
N ASP A 511 -13.27 0.01 39.14
CA ASP A 511 -12.12 0.15 38.26
C ASP A 511 -11.69 1.60 38.08
N ASP A 512 -10.38 1.78 37.86
CA ASP A 512 -9.77 3.08 37.64
C ASP A 512 -10.37 3.79 36.42
N VAL A 513 -10.55 5.11 36.54
CA VAL A 513 -11.19 5.94 35.50
C VAL A 513 -10.49 5.81 34.16
N GLU A 514 -9.15 5.78 34.12
CA GLU A 514 -8.39 5.67 32.86
C GLU A 514 -8.59 4.31 32.21
N VAL A 515 -8.62 3.24 33.02
CA VAL A 515 -8.86 1.87 32.53
C VAL A 515 -10.26 1.74 31.96
N ARG A 516 -11.27 2.31 32.62
CA ARG A 516 -12.66 2.34 32.13
C ARG A 516 -12.78 3.10 30.81
N LEU A 517 -12.12 4.25 30.70
CA LEU A 517 -12.10 5.05 29.47
C LEU A 517 -11.35 4.36 28.33
N ALA A 518 -10.24 3.67 28.63
CA ALA A 518 -9.53 2.86 27.64
C ALA A 518 -10.41 1.72 27.12
N ALA A 519 -11.20 1.08 27.99
CA ALA A 519 -12.13 0.02 27.59
C ALA A 519 -13.24 0.57 26.68
N TYR A 520 -13.80 1.74 26.99
CA TYR A 520 -14.72 2.43 26.09
C TYR A 520 -14.10 2.70 24.72
N LEU A 521 -12.90 3.29 24.67
CA LEU A 521 -12.23 3.63 23.41
C LEU A 521 -11.85 2.40 22.59
N ALA A 522 -11.54 1.27 23.24
CA ALA A 522 -11.28 -0.01 22.57
C ALA A 522 -12.52 -0.55 21.81
N MET A 523 -13.73 -0.25 22.29
CA MET A 523 -14.97 -0.76 21.68
C MET A 523 -15.65 0.21 20.70
N VAL A 524 -15.35 1.52 20.74
CA VAL A 524 -16.01 2.50 19.84
C VAL A 524 -15.85 2.17 18.35
N PRO A 525 -14.67 1.74 17.84
CA PRO A 525 -14.53 1.35 16.43
C PRO A 525 -15.51 0.25 15.98
N CYS A 526 -16.07 -0.50 16.94
CA CYS A 526 -16.93 -1.67 16.74
C CYS A 526 -18.42 -1.38 16.86
N ALA A 527 -18.77 -0.12 17.10
CA ALA A 527 -20.15 0.25 17.35
C ALA A 527 -21.07 -0.01 16.15
N THR A 528 -20.54 0.00 14.93
CA THR A 528 -21.29 -0.35 13.70
C THR A 528 -21.57 -1.85 13.60
N GLU A 529 -20.71 -2.68 14.16
CA GLU A 529 -20.83 -4.15 14.13
C GLU A 529 -21.56 -4.71 15.36
N THR A 530 -21.73 -3.91 16.41
CA THR A 530 -22.32 -4.33 17.69
C THR A 530 -23.77 -3.82 17.83
N PRO A 531 -24.79 -4.67 17.64
CA PRO A 531 -26.18 -4.24 17.78
C PRO A 531 -26.47 -3.66 19.18
N GLY A 532 -27.10 -2.49 19.23
CA GLY A 532 -27.46 -1.84 20.49
C GLY A 532 -26.29 -1.22 21.27
N PHE A 533 -25.11 -1.07 20.65
CA PHE A 533 -23.94 -0.45 21.29
C PHE A 533 -24.27 0.87 22.00
N PHE A 534 -24.82 1.85 21.27
CA PHE A 534 -25.16 3.15 21.84
C PHE A 534 -26.33 3.11 22.82
N THR A 535 -27.23 2.11 22.69
CA THR A 535 -28.28 1.88 23.69
C THR A 535 -27.68 1.48 25.04
N ARG A 536 -26.69 0.57 25.06
CA ARG A 536 -25.98 0.18 26.29
C ARG A 536 -25.17 1.34 26.86
N ILE A 537 -24.51 2.13 26.02
CA ILE A 537 -23.82 3.37 26.44
C ILE A 537 -24.81 4.36 27.08
N HIS A 538 -25.99 4.54 26.52
CA HIS A 538 -27.02 5.41 27.09
C HIS A 538 -27.44 4.94 28.50
N GLN A 539 -27.72 3.65 28.66
CA GLN A 539 -28.06 3.06 29.96
C GLN A 539 -26.91 3.21 30.97
N LEU A 540 -25.65 3.05 30.53
CA LEU A 540 -24.49 3.31 31.37
C LEU A 540 -24.44 4.77 31.83
N LEU A 541 -24.63 5.72 30.93
CA LEU A 541 -24.64 7.15 31.25
C LEU A 541 -25.75 7.51 32.26
N GLU A 542 -26.94 6.93 32.14
CA GLU A 542 -28.02 7.10 33.13
C GLU A 542 -27.63 6.57 34.53
N ARG A 543 -26.93 5.42 34.59
CA ARG A 543 -26.42 4.86 35.85
C ARG A 543 -25.33 5.75 36.47
N GLU A 544 -24.42 6.28 35.65
CA GLU A 544 -23.39 7.24 36.09
C GLU A 544 -24.01 8.55 36.59
N GLU A 545 -25.07 9.05 35.94
CA GLU A 545 -25.82 10.22 36.40
C GLU A 545 -26.45 9.97 37.78
N LYS A 546 -27.11 8.84 37.98
CA LYS A 546 -27.71 8.48 39.29
C LYS A 546 -26.64 8.36 40.38
N ARG A 547 -25.47 7.78 40.08
CA ARG A 547 -24.33 7.70 41.00
C ARG A 547 -23.79 9.07 41.40
N LYS A 548 -23.79 10.05 40.49
CA LYS A 548 -23.41 11.44 40.79
C LYS A 548 -24.27 12.05 41.90
N PHE A 549 -25.57 11.78 41.92
CA PHE A 549 -26.47 12.27 42.98
C PHE A 549 -26.21 11.61 44.34
N MET A 550 -25.85 10.32 44.36
CA MET A 550 -25.53 9.61 45.61
C MET A 550 -24.18 10.02 46.22
N SER A 551 -23.21 10.40 45.40
CA SER A 551 -21.85 10.79 45.85
C SER A 551 -21.73 12.21 46.39
N VAL A 552 -22.82 13.01 46.38
CA VAL A 552 -22.85 14.36 47.01
C VAL A 552 -22.93 14.27 48.55
N VAL A 553 -23.14 13.08 49.10
CA VAL A 553 -23.08 12.83 50.55
C VAL A 553 -21.61 12.56 50.92
N HIS A 554 -21.00 13.42 51.75
CA HIS A 554 -19.61 13.36 52.31
C HIS A 554 -18.53 14.29 51.74
N GLY A 555 -18.86 15.32 50.96
CA GLY A 555 -17.92 16.45 50.74
C GLY A 555 -16.68 16.20 49.87
N SER A 556 -16.38 14.94 49.50
CA SER A 556 -15.39 14.61 48.46
C SER A 556 -16.07 14.47 47.10
N LEU A 557 -16.16 15.59 46.40
CA LEU A 557 -16.49 15.62 44.98
C LEU A 557 -15.27 15.17 44.16
N LEU A 558 -15.52 14.49 43.04
CA LEU A 558 -14.62 14.34 41.86
C LEU A 558 -13.77 13.06 41.74
N PHE A 559 -14.37 11.94 41.33
CA PHE A 559 -13.72 11.01 40.38
C PHE A 559 -14.75 10.31 39.45
N HIS A 560 -15.92 9.94 39.96
CA HIS A 560 -16.94 9.22 39.18
C HIS A 560 -17.58 10.00 38.02
N CYS A 561 -17.59 11.34 38.04
CA CYS A 561 -18.13 12.14 36.93
C CYS A 561 -17.25 12.14 35.66
N ALA A 562 -15.99 11.70 35.75
CA ALA A 562 -15.05 11.80 34.65
C ALA A 562 -15.42 10.87 33.48
N VAL A 563 -15.81 9.62 33.77
CA VAL A 563 -16.20 8.63 32.75
C VAL A 563 -17.43 9.10 31.97
N GLY A 564 -18.51 9.43 32.69
CA GLY A 564 -19.75 9.90 32.07
C GLY A 564 -19.57 11.20 31.27
N SER A 565 -18.79 12.16 31.79
CA SER A 565 -18.49 13.41 31.07
C SER A 565 -17.75 13.16 29.76
N PHE A 566 -16.69 12.34 29.79
CA PHE A 566 -15.90 12.06 28.59
C PHE A 566 -16.74 11.35 27.54
N ILE A 567 -17.42 10.26 27.90
CA ILE A 567 -18.26 9.47 26.98
C ILE A 567 -19.34 10.36 26.37
N TRP A 568 -20.04 11.15 27.19
CA TRP A 568 -21.08 12.06 26.71
C TRP A 568 -20.53 13.06 25.69
N THR A 569 -19.38 13.71 25.98
CA THR A 569 -18.76 14.64 25.01
C THR A 569 -18.29 13.94 23.74
N HIS A 570 -17.77 12.70 23.85
CA HIS A 570 -17.32 11.94 22.69
C HIS A 570 -18.49 11.57 21.77
N VAL A 571 -19.55 10.96 22.31
CA VAL A 571 -20.73 10.57 21.51
C VAL A 571 -21.40 11.78 20.89
N ARG A 572 -21.50 12.89 21.64
CA ARG A 572 -22.00 14.16 21.09
C ARG A 572 -21.15 14.67 19.93
N ASN A 573 -19.82 14.69 20.06
CA ASN A 573 -18.93 15.11 18.98
C ASN A 573 -19.02 14.19 17.76
N LEU A 574 -19.21 12.88 17.95
CA LEU A 574 -19.43 11.92 16.87
C LEU A 574 -20.73 12.21 16.11
N ALA A 575 -21.82 12.55 16.83
CA ALA A 575 -23.11 12.88 16.23
C ALA A 575 -23.13 14.26 15.53
N GLU A 576 -22.50 15.28 16.11
CA GLU A 576 -22.53 16.65 15.59
C GLU A 576 -21.50 16.93 14.49
N GLN A 577 -20.36 16.23 14.51
CA GLN A 577 -19.26 16.42 13.55
C GLN A 577 -18.80 15.07 12.98
N PRO A 578 -19.51 14.50 12.00
CA PRO A 578 -19.09 13.28 11.33
C PRO A 578 -17.75 13.50 10.60
N GLY A 579 -16.92 12.46 10.58
CA GLY A 579 -15.74 12.44 9.73
C GLY A 579 -16.09 12.16 8.27
N PRO A 580 -15.14 12.32 7.32
CA PRO A 580 -15.41 12.21 5.90
C PRO A 580 -15.58 10.75 5.45
N GLY A 581 -15.07 9.78 6.21
CA GLY A 581 -15.15 8.35 5.87
C GLY A 581 -16.56 7.79 6.02
N SER A 582 -16.95 6.82 5.18
CA SER A 582 -18.28 6.22 5.24
C SER A 582 -18.57 5.53 6.58
N SER A 583 -17.57 4.87 7.17
CA SER A 583 -17.68 4.23 8.48
C SER A 583 -17.90 5.25 9.59
N GLU A 584 -17.22 6.40 9.54
CA GLU A 584 -17.42 7.50 10.50
C GLU A 584 -18.80 8.16 10.34
N GLN A 585 -19.31 8.26 9.11
CA GLN A 585 -20.67 8.74 8.85
C GLN A 585 -21.73 7.77 9.39
N GLU A 586 -21.53 6.47 9.23
CA GLU A 586 -22.41 5.44 9.78
C GLU A 586 -22.40 5.46 11.32
N LEU A 587 -21.21 5.53 11.91
CA LEU A 587 -21.03 5.69 13.34
C LEU A 587 -21.74 6.95 13.87
N SER A 588 -21.66 8.06 13.15
CA SER A 588 -22.34 9.31 13.48
C SER A 588 -23.87 9.16 13.46
N LYS A 589 -24.42 8.48 12.44
CA LYS A 589 -25.86 8.19 12.37
C LYS A 589 -26.33 7.36 13.56
N LEU A 590 -25.58 6.31 13.92
CA LEU A 590 -25.89 5.47 15.08
C LEU A 590 -25.83 6.26 16.39
N ALA A 591 -24.82 7.12 16.55
CA ALA A 591 -24.69 7.99 17.71
C ALA A 591 -25.86 8.99 17.82
N ALA A 592 -26.33 9.53 16.69
CA ALA A 592 -27.41 10.52 16.64
C ALA A 592 -28.81 9.96 16.93
N GLN A 593 -29.02 8.64 16.81
CA GLN A 593 -30.32 8.00 17.09
C GLN A 593 -30.74 8.11 18.57
N HIS A 594 -29.78 8.30 19.46
CA HIS A 594 -30.05 8.42 20.89
C HIS A 594 -29.89 9.88 21.34
N ALA A 595 -30.99 10.54 21.70
CA ALA A 595 -30.97 11.89 22.25
C ALA A 595 -30.27 11.89 23.62
N LEU A 596 -29.02 12.34 23.65
CA LEU A 596 -28.27 12.50 24.90
C LEU A 596 -28.77 13.74 25.65
N ASN A 597 -29.41 13.55 26.80
CA ASN A 597 -29.84 14.65 27.66
C ASN A 597 -28.64 15.52 28.09
N ALA A 598 -28.80 16.84 28.06
CA ALA A 598 -27.77 17.81 28.43
C ALA A 598 -27.59 17.89 29.95
N LYS A 599 -26.75 17.01 30.52
CA LYS A 599 -26.69 16.87 32.00
C LYS A 599 -25.30 16.68 32.63
N PHE A 600 -24.26 16.42 31.85
CA PHE A 600 -22.89 16.29 32.40
C PHE A 600 -22.21 17.67 32.48
N ASN A 601 -21.36 17.86 33.50
CA ASN A 601 -20.66 19.13 33.69
C ASN A 601 -19.70 19.35 32.52
N THR A 602 -19.92 20.42 31.76
CA THR A 602 -19.10 20.82 30.62
C THR A 602 -17.94 21.74 31.01
N ASN A 603 -17.57 21.73 32.28
CA ASN A 603 -16.39 22.31 32.90
C ASN A 603 -15.05 21.83 32.30
N ALA A 604 -14.43 22.53 31.34
CA ALA A 604 -13.10 22.14 30.80
C ALA A 604 -12.00 21.96 31.87
N PHE A 605 -12.08 22.70 32.97
CA PHE A 605 -11.11 22.64 34.08
C PHE A 605 -11.51 21.70 35.21
N ARG A 606 -12.67 21.03 35.10
CA ARG A 606 -13.25 20.21 36.19
C ARG A 606 -13.70 18.81 35.76
N SER A 607 -13.58 18.46 34.49
CA SER A 607 -14.11 17.21 33.95
C SER A 607 -13.33 16.72 32.74
N SER A 608 -13.19 15.39 32.62
CA SER A 608 -12.63 14.75 31.42
C SER A 608 -13.53 14.96 30.21
N ARG A 609 -12.90 15.23 29.06
CA ARG A 609 -13.59 15.62 27.83
C ARG A 609 -12.91 15.09 26.59
N ASN A 610 -13.72 14.83 25.58
CA ASN A 610 -13.26 14.68 24.22
C ASN A 610 -13.48 16.01 23.47
N TYR A 611 -12.46 16.45 22.73
CA TYR A 611 -12.55 17.60 21.82
C TYR A 611 -12.30 17.08 20.41
N ARG A 612 -13.23 17.39 19.49
CA ARG A 612 -13.08 17.12 18.06
C ARG A 612 -13.07 18.46 17.32
N TYR A 613 -12.08 18.65 16.47
CA TYR A 613 -12.01 19.75 15.51
C TYR A 613 -11.72 19.16 14.15
N ALA A 614 -12.61 19.39 13.19
CA ALA A 614 -12.43 18.95 11.82
C ALA A 614 -12.68 20.13 10.88
N GLN A 615 -11.74 20.40 9.99
CA GLN A 615 -11.84 21.43 8.97
C GLN A 615 -11.57 20.79 7.60
N PHE A 616 -12.58 20.81 6.74
CA PHE A 616 -12.46 20.32 5.36
C PHE A 616 -12.51 21.51 4.43
N SER A 617 -11.45 21.72 3.65
CA SER A 617 -11.53 22.63 2.50
C SER A 617 -12.09 21.85 1.33
N GLN A 618 -13.34 22.10 0.95
CA GLN A 618 -13.81 21.70 -0.38
C GLN A 618 -13.10 22.59 -1.39
N PRO A 619 -12.32 22.04 -2.35
CA PRO A 619 -11.85 22.83 -3.48
C PRO A 619 -13.07 23.21 -4.31
N GLY A 620 -13.28 24.51 -4.49
CA GLY A 620 -14.30 25.07 -5.39
C GLY A 620 -13.93 24.97 -6.86
#